data_AF-A0A8T1ARZ1-F1
#
_entry.id   AF-A0A8T1ARZ1-F1
#
_cell.length_a   1.000
_cell.length_b   1.000
_cell.length_c   1.000
_cell.angle_alpha   90.00
_cell.angle_beta   90.00
_cell.angle_gamma   90.00
#
_symmetry.space_group_name_H-M   'P 1'
#
loop_
_entity.id
_entity.type
_entity.pdbx_description
1 polymer ?
#
loop_
_entity_poly.entity_id
_entity_poly.type
_entity_poly.pdbx_seq_one_letter_code
_entity_poly.pdbx_strand_id
1 'polypeptide(L)'
;MSSDFPSNLYDLEFTYTNVREVPDDLDTKWLIGTTVYFEYSELTSIPSVILRLDPYSISFTGSPISELSAEVFEVPDLVYMYLGSIAIQELPSNVTNLSPALGLLYLTDTNVSFFWPWIDPLVVKTQDWSFAPLLMGGSKYCAELEKITSEEAETFSVLPSSTYSTLMDASEGNRDHILHTVNCDMENAVPVYPIDFEDNVSGLQ
;
A
#
# COMPACT_ATOMS: atom_id res chain seq x y z
N MET A 1 27.04 -9.37 14.85
CA MET A 1 26.57 -9.73 13.49
C MET A 1 27.66 -9.39 12.48
N SER A 2 27.75 -10.16 11.39
CA SER A 2 28.90 -10.23 10.46
C SER A 2 29.21 -8.91 9.74
N SER A 3 30.49 -8.58 9.55
CA SER A 3 30.96 -7.45 8.74
C SER A 3 30.82 -7.67 7.22
N ASP A 4 30.18 -8.77 6.82
CA ASP A 4 30.14 -9.32 5.45
C ASP A 4 28.73 -9.24 4.84
N PHE A 5 27.93 -8.22 5.19
CA PHE A 5 26.66 -8.01 4.48
C PHE A 5 26.97 -7.60 3.03
N PRO A 6 26.35 -8.23 2.01
CA PRO A 6 26.73 -7.96 0.63
C PRO A 6 26.46 -6.51 0.25
N SER A 7 27.50 -5.80 -0.20
CA SER A 7 27.46 -4.35 -0.44
C SER A 7 26.60 -3.92 -1.64
N ASN A 8 26.04 -4.86 -2.38
CA ASN A 8 25.20 -4.62 -3.57
C ASN A 8 23.81 -5.27 -3.43
N LEU A 9 23.47 -5.79 -2.25
CA LEU A 9 22.16 -6.37 -2.01
C LEU A 9 21.16 -5.22 -1.79
N TYR A 10 20.27 -5.05 -2.76
CA TYR A 10 19.33 -3.94 -2.85
C TYR A 10 17.87 -4.42 -2.94
N ASP A 11 17.68 -5.73 -3.02
CA ASP A 11 16.37 -6.36 -3.11
C ASP A 11 16.31 -7.49 -2.08
N LEU A 12 15.40 -7.36 -1.13
CA LEU A 12 15.31 -8.19 0.06
C LEU A 12 13.87 -8.59 0.28
N GLU A 13 13.59 -9.84 -0.08
CA GLU A 13 12.24 -10.38 -0.09
C GLU A 13 12.14 -11.57 0.87
N PHE A 14 11.28 -11.42 1.88
CA PHE A 14 10.98 -12.42 2.90
C PHE A 14 9.48 -12.72 2.85
N THR A 15 9.11 -13.72 2.04
CA THR A 15 7.70 -14.09 1.81
C THR A 15 7.36 -15.41 2.50
N TYR A 16 6.21 -15.47 3.18
CA TYR A 16 5.77 -16.61 4.03
C TYR A 16 6.81 -16.98 5.09
N THR A 17 7.06 -16.06 6.02
CA THR A 17 8.04 -16.24 7.09
C THR A 17 7.40 -16.08 8.47
N ASN A 18 8.08 -16.58 9.50
CA ASN A 18 7.70 -16.35 10.90
C ASN A 18 8.42 -15.12 11.50
N VAL A 19 8.85 -14.17 10.66
CA VAL A 19 9.54 -12.94 11.10
C VAL A 19 8.56 -12.09 11.91
N ARG A 20 8.93 -11.78 13.16
CA ARG A 20 8.14 -10.95 14.10
C ARG A 20 8.78 -9.61 14.43
N GLU A 21 10.07 -9.50 14.16
CA GLU A 21 10.88 -8.32 14.47
C GLU A 21 12.06 -8.28 13.49
N VAL A 22 12.60 -7.08 13.30
CA VAL A 22 13.84 -6.84 12.57
C VAL A 22 14.83 -6.13 13.51
N PRO A 23 16.14 -6.31 13.33
CA PRO A 23 17.13 -5.58 14.13
C PRO A 23 16.96 -4.06 14.05
N ASP A 24 17.05 -3.38 15.19
CA ASP A 24 16.88 -1.92 15.27
C ASP A 24 17.96 -1.11 14.52
N ASP A 25 19.09 -1.74 14.17
CA ASP A 25 20.24 -1.14 13.49
C ASP A 25 20.36 -1.55 12.01
N LEU A 26 19.30 -2.10 11.42
CA LEU A 26 19.26 -2.55 10.02
C LEU A 26 19.69 -1.45 9.04
N ASP A 27 19.29 -0.21 9.33
CA ASP A 27 19.62 1.00 8.56
C ASP A 27 21.11 1.36 8.57
N THR A 28 21.90 0.72 9.42
CA THR A 28 23.37 0.83 9.41
C THR A 28 24.05 -0.23 8.54
N LYS A 29 23.28 -1.19 8.01
CA LYS A 29 23.78 -2.38 7.29
C LYS A 29 23.25 -2.47 5.88
N TRP A 30 21.96 -2.23 5.69
CA TRP A 30 21.31 -2.29 4.39
C TRP A 30 21.50 -0.97 3.65
N LEU A 31 21.41 -1.02 2.32
CA LEU A 31 21.61 0.16 1.49
C LEU A 31 20.38 1.07 1.56
N ILE A 32 20.62 2.37 1.48
CA ILE A 32 19.53 3.34 1.26
C ILE A 32 18.85 3.03 -0.07
N GLY A 33 17.53 3.16 -0.13
CA GLY A 33 16.73 2.89 -1.32
C GLY A 33 16.38 1.41 -1.55
N THR A 34 16.86 0.51 -0.69
CA THR A 34 16.61 -0.94 -0.80
C THR A 34 15.12 -1.25 -0.93
N THR A 35 14.78 -2.19 -1.83
CA THR A 35 13.45 -2.81 -1.89
C THR A 35 13.32 -3.81 -0.75
N VAL A 36 12.27 -3.66 0.07
CA VAL A 36 12.11 -4.45 1.31
C VAL A 36 10.71 -5.05 1.36
N TYR A 37 10.62 -6.36 1.15
CA TYR A 37 9.36 -7.10 1.26
C TYR A 37 9.39 -8.04 2.46
N PHE A 38 8.43 -7.89 3.35
CA PHE A 38 8.12 -8.80 4.44
C PHE A 38 6.66 -9.24 4.31
N GLU A 39 6.40 -10.09 3.32
CA GLU A 39 5.07 -10.55 2.94
C GLU A 39 4.69 -11.81 3.70
N TYR A 40 3.42 -11.91 4.11
CA TYR A 40 2.91 -13.02 4.91
C TYR A 40 3.84 -13.34 6.09
N SER A 41 4.32 -12.28 6.75
CA SER A 41 5.15 -12.36 7.95
C SER A 41 4.29 -12.36 9.22
N GLU A 42 4.91 -12.40 10.39
CA GLU A 42 4.24 -12.22 11.67
C GLU A 42 4.45 -10.81 12.26
N LEU A 43 4.87 -9.83 11.43
CA LEU A 43 4.99 -8.43 11.81
C LEU A 43 3.61 -7.82 12.03
N THR A 44 3.39 -7.20 13.19
CA THR A 44 2.13 -6.52 13.54
C THR A 44 2.13 -5.04 13.23
N SER A 45 3.26 -4.48 12.81
CA SER A 45 3.43 -3.10 12.36
C SER A 45 4.62 -2.99 11.40
N ILE A 46 4.69 -1.89 10.64
CA ILE A 46 5.86 -1.58 9.80
C ILE A 46 6.97 -1.02 10.72
N PRO A 47 8.13 -1.69 10.84
CA PRO A 47 9.18 -1.22 11.74
C PRO A 47 9.80 0.09 11.24
N SER A 48 9.96 1.09 12.12
CA SER A 48 10.52 2.41 11.75
C SER A 48 11.93 2.33 11.18
N VAL A 49 12.71 1.31 11.55
CA VAL A 49 14.04 1.07 10.95
C VAL A 49 13.98 0.80 9.45
N ILE A 50 12.89 0.21 8.94
CA ILE A 50 12.68 0.06 7.49
C ILE A 50 12.48 1.43 6.83
N LEU A 51 11.76 2.34 7.49
CA LEU A 51 11.50 3.69 6.94
C LEU A 51 12.79 4.53 6.87
N ARG A 52 13.72 4.32 7.80
CA ARG A 52 15.05 4.98 7.79
C ARG A 52 15.96 4.53 6.66
N LEU A 53 15.63 3.44 5.96
CA LEU A 53 16.33 3.02 4.74
C LEU A 53 15.97 3.90 3.53
N ASP A 54 14.99 4.81 3.65
CA ASP A 54 14.41 5.54 2.52
C ASP A 54 14.10 4.59 1.34
N PRO A 55 13.34 3.50 1.58
CA PRO A 55 13.18 2.42 0.62
C PRO A 55 12.50 2.91 -0.66
N TYR A 56 12.92 2.35 -1.81
CA TYR A 56 12.25 2.59 -3.08
C TYR A 56 10.89 1.90 -3.16
N SER A 57 10.78 0.70 -2.58
CA SER A 57 9.55 -0.08 -2.55
C SER A 57 9.45 -0.92 -1.27
N ILE A 58 8.24 -1.02 -0.73
CA ILE A 58 7.94 -1.88 0.41
C ILE A 58 6.72 -2.75 0.13
N SER A 59 6.75 -3.97 0.68
CA SER A 59 5.59 -4.86 0.74
C SER A 59 5.47 -5.45 2.13
N PHE A 60 4.26 -5.37 2.68
CA PHE A 60 3.88 -6.02 3.93
C PHE A 60 2.60 -6.84 3.74
N THR A 61 2.26 -7.15 2.49
CA THR A 61 1.05 -7.86 2.10
C THR A 61 0.83 -9.11 2.96
N GLY A 62 -0.39 -9.31 3.44
CA GLY A 62 -0.78 -10.49 4.20
C GLY A 62 -0.22 -10.59 5.63
N SER A 63 0.58 -9.62 6.09
CA SER A 63 1.06 -9.57 7.48
C SER A 63 -0.06 -9.10 8.42
N PRO A 64 -0.06 -9.49 9.72
CA PRO A 64 -1.12 -9.15 10.68
C PRO A 64 -1.06 -7.69 11.19
N ILE A 65 -0.86 -6.75 10.27
CA ILE A 65 -0.82 -5.31 10.54
C ILE A 65 -2.25 -4.78 10.59
N SER A 66 -2.60 -4.11 11.69
CA SER A 66 -3.94 -3.52 11.90
C SER A 66 -3.96 -1.99 11.91
N GLU A 67 -2.80 -1.36 11.93
CA GLU A 67 -2.63 0.10 11.92
C GLU A 67 -1.38 0.51 11.15
N LEU A 68 -1.42 1.70 10.54
CA LEU A 68 -0.28 2.30 9.83
C LEU A 68 0.04 3.66 10.44
N SER A 69 1.32 3.93 10.68
CA SER A 69 1.76 5.27 11.06
C SER A 69 1.80 6.19 9.85
N ALA A 70 1.64 7.50 10.07
CA ALA A 70 1.75 8.51 9.01
C ALA A 70 3.12 8.48 8.31
N GLU A 71 4.19 8.20 9.07
CA GLU A 71 5.59 8.17 8.60
C GLU A 71 5.79 7.25 7.39
N VAL A 72 5.02 6.15 7.28
CA VAL A 72 5.09 5.21 6.16
C VAL A 72 4.82 5.92 4.83
N PHE A 73 3.91 6.91 4.82
CA PHE A 73 3.53 7.67 3.64
C PHE A 73 4.42 8.90 3.39
N GLU A 74 5.36 9.21 4.29
CA GLU A 74 6.18 10.43 4.26
C GLU A 74 7.63 10.16 3.83
N VAL A 75 7.95 8.91 3.45
CA VAL A 75 9.28 8.51 2.96
C VAL A 75 9.54 9.13 1.58
N PRO A 76 10.52 10.03 1.41
CA PRO A 76 10.68 10.84 0.20
C PRO A 76 10.78 10.06 -1.12
N ASP A 77 11.55 8.98 -1.13
CA ASP A 77 11.87 8.22 -2.35
C ASP A 77 11.03 6.94 -2.51
N LEU A 78 10.03 6.73 -1.65
CA LEU A 78 9.14 5.56 -1.70
C LEU A 78 8.12 5.67 -2.85
N VAL A 79 8.24 4.77 -3.83
CA VAL A 79 7.43 4.78 -5.06
C VAL A 79 6.29 3.76 -5.02
N TYR A 80 6.55 2.57 -4.50
CA TYR A 80 5.60 1.45 -4.54
C TYR A 80 5.34 0.90 -3.14
N MET A 81 4.06 0.88 -2.76
CA MET A 81 3.59 0.37 -1.48
C MET A 81 2.60 -0.76 -1.68
N TYR A 82 2.98 -1.96 -1.27
CA TYR A 82 2.12 -3.14 -1.32
C TYR A 82 1.61 -3.50 0.08
N LEU A 83 0.39 -3.07 0.38
CA LEU A 83 -0.25 -3.18 1.69
C LEU A 83 -1.61 -3.90 1.58
N GLY A 84 -1.68 -4.90 0.71
CA GLY A 84 -2.88 -5.73 0.52
C GLY A 84 -3.05 -6.77 1.62
N SER A 85 -4.28 -7.27 1.83
CA SER A 85 -4.59 -8.34 2.78
C SER A 85 -4.10 -8.09 4.22
N ILE A 86 -4.02 -6.81 4.64
CA ILE A 86 -3.75 -6.43 6.02
C ILE A 86 -5.04 -5.92 6.69
N ALA A 87 -5.14 -6.06 8.01
CA ALA A 87 -6.39 -5.87 8.76
C ALA A 87 -6.70 -4.40 9.13
N ILE A 88 -6.21 -3.43 8.34
CA ILE A 88 -6.43 -2.00 8.58
C ILE A 88 -7.88 -1.60 8.29
N GLN A 89 -8.43 -0.71 9.13
CA GLN A 89 -9.78 -0.16 8.95
C GLN A 89 -9.78 1.21 8.26
N GLU A 90 -8.71 1.98 8.45
CA GLU A 90 -8.53 3.31 7.89
C GLU A 90 -7.04 3.61 7.72
N LEU A 91 -6.72 4.56 6.85
CA LEU A 91 -5.38 5.13 6.76
C LEU A 91 -5.18 6.20 7.85
N PRO A 92 -3.94 6.52 8.25
CA PRO A 92 -3.68 7.56 9.26
C PRO A 92 -4.22 8.92 8.81
N SER A 93 -4.81 9.68 9.72
CA SER A 93 -5.40 10.99 9.42
C SER A 93 -4.39 12.15 9.40
N ASN A 94 -3.18 11.91 9.88
CA ASN A 94 -2.16 12.93 10.19
C ASN A 94 -0.91 12.85 9.30
N VAL A 95 -1.03 12.37 8.06
CA VAL A 95 0.04 12.51 7.05
C VAL A 95 0.18 13.98 6.69
N THR A 96 1.38 14.52 6.90
CA THR A 96 1.70 15.93 6.72
C THR A 96 2.38 16.21 5.39
N ASN A 97 3.20 15.27 4.90
CA ASN A 97 3.94 15.43 3.66
C ASN A 97 3.99 14.10 2.91
N LEU A 98 2.94 13.81 2.14
CA LEU A 98 2.88 12.62 1.29
C LEU A 98 4.13 12.57 0.39
N SER A 99 4.73 11.38 0.30
CA SER A 99 5.88 11.13 -0.57
C SER A 99 5.60 11.67 -1.98
N PRO A 100 6.44 12.58 -2.49
CA PRO A 100 6.28 13.08 -3.86
C PRO A 100 6.56 12.00 -4.90
N ALA A 101 7.30 10.95 -4.53
CA ALA A 101 7.66 9.84 -5.38
C ALA A 101 6.55 8.79 -5.50
N LEU A 102 5.64 8.69 -4.51
CA LEU A 102 4.57 7.69 -4.48
C LEU A 102 3.83 7.61 -5.80
N GLY A 103 3.79 6.41 -6.36
CA GLY A 103 3.15 6.10 -7.64
C GLY A 103 2.10 5.02 -7.53
N LEU A 104 2.32 3.96 -6.74
CA LEU A 104 1.32 2.92 -6.54
C LEU A 104 1.12 2.63 -5.05
N LEU A 105 -0.14 2.52 -4.67
CA LEU A 105 -0.57 2.11 -3.35
C LEU A 105 -1.60 0.98 -3.48
N TYR A 106 -1.20 -0.22 -3.10
CA TYR A 106 -2.07 -1.40 -3.08
C TYR A 106 -2.66 -1.53 -1.68
N LEU A 107 -3.99 -1.51 -1.62
CA LEU A 107 -4.82 -1.72 -0.42
C LEU A 107 -5.90 -2.78 -0.71
N THR A 108 -5.57 -3.72 -1.59
CA THR A 108 -6.44 -4.84 -1.99
C THR A 108 -6.80 -5.67 -0.76
N ASP A 109 -8.04 -6.15 -0.64
CA ASP A 109 -8.53 -6.94 0.49
C ASP A 109 -8.29 -6.30 1.87
N THR A 110 -8.45 -4.98 1.98
CA THR A 110 -8.44 -4.24 3.26
C THR A 110 -9.85 -3.76 3.65
N ASN A 111 -10.03 -3.35 4.91
CA ASN A 111 -11.32 -2.77 5.34
C ASN A 111 -11.43 -1.25 5.12
N VAL A 112 -10.45 -0.64 4.44
CA VAL A 112 -10.47 0.80 4.13
C VAL A 112 -11.74 1.13 3.32
N SER A 113 -12.51 2.10 3.81
CA SER A 113 -13.75 2.55 3.17
C SER A 113 -13.82 4.04 2.89
N PHE A 114 -12.79 4.80 3.26
CA PHE A 114 -12.73 6.23 3.01
C PHE A 114 -11.30 6.76 3.00
N PHE A 115 -11.14 7.99 2.52
CA PHE A 115 -9.85 8.65 2.36
C PHE A 115 -9.80 10.02 3.03
N TRP A 116 -8.64 10.33 3.62
CA TRP A 116 -8.32 11.65 4.15
C TRP A 116 -7.74 12.57 3.05
N PRO A 117 -7.84 13.91 3.19
CA PRO A 117 -7.47 14.85 2.13
C PRO A 117 -5.99 14.83 1.74
N TRP A 118 -5.12 14.28 2.59
CA TRP A 118 -3.69 14.18 2.26
C TRP A 118 -3.40 13.27 1.06
N ILE A 119 -4.34 12.43 0.62
CA ILE A 119 -4.20 11.61 -0.59
C ILE A 119 -4.46 12.41 -1.88
N ASP A 120 -5.16 13.54 -1.82
CA ASP A 120 -5.55 14.33 -2.99
C ASP A 120 -4.37 14.76 -3.89
N PRO A 121 -3.17 15.09 -3.37
CA PRO A 121 -2.00 15.33 -4.21
C PRO A 121 -1.63 14.16 -5.12
N LEU A 122 -1.83 12.90 -4.68
CA LEU A 122 -1.65 11.72 -5.54
C LEU A 122 -2.68 11.73 -6.67
N VAL A 123 -3.97 11.94 -6.34
CA VAL A 123 -5.08 12.01 -7.30
C VAL A 123 -4.79 13.04 -8.40
N VAL A 124 -4.33 14.24 -8.01
CA VAL A 124 -3.99 15.32 -8.95
C VAL A 124 -2.78 14.96 -9.80
N LYS A 125 -1.71 14.43 -9.19
CA LYS A 125 -0.47 14.07 -9.89
C LYS A 125 -0.69 12.98 -10.95
N THR A 126 -1.60 12.04 -10.70
CA THR A 126 -1.81 10.86 -11.55
C THR A 126 -2.97 11.01 -12.52
N GLN A 127 -3.58 12.20 -12.61
CA GLN A 127 -4.76 12.41 -13.46
C GLN A 127 -4.52 12.07 -14.94
N ASP A 128 -3.30 12.28 -15.43
CA ASP A 128 -2.91 11.99 -16.82
C ASP A 128 -2.27 10.59 -17.01
N TRP A 129 -2.25 9.77 -15.95
CA TRP A 129 -1.66 8.43 -16.03
C TRP A 129 -2.60 7.48 -16.76
N SER A 130 -2.01 6.52 -17.48
CA SER A 130 -2.76 5.48 -18.17
C SER A 130 -3.22 4.35 -17.25
N PHE A 131 -2.95 4.45 -15.94
CA PHE A 131 -3.27 3.46 -14.93
C PHE A 131 -3.67 4.16 -13.62
N ALA A 132 -4.54 3.49 -12.86
CA ALA A 132 -4.98 3.94 -11.55
C ALA A 132 -3.87 3.71 -10.49
N PRO A 133 -3.49 4.72 -9.70
CA PRO A 133 -2.47 4.57 -8.66
C PRO A 133 -2.94 3.80 -7.42
N LEU A 134 -4.26 3.74 -7.18
CA LEU A 134 -4.84 3.06 -6.01
C LEU A 134 -5.44 1.72 -6.43
N LEU A 135 -4.84 0.62 -5.99
CA LEU A 135 -5.31 -0.74 -6.30
C LEU A 135 -5.98 -1.34 -5.08
N MET A 136 -7.31 -1.47 -5.15
CA MET A 136 -8.18 -1.62 -3.99
C MET A 136 -9.22 -2.73 -4.16
N GLY A 137 -9.02 -3.65 -5.10
CA GLY A 137 -9.91 -4.79 -5.27
C GLY A 137 -10.23 -5.48 -3.94
N GLY A 138 -11.49 -5.85 -3.73
CA GLY A 138 -11.93 -6.53 -2.49
C GLY A 138 -11.99 -5.64 -1.25
N SER A 139 -11.56 -4.37 -1.34
CA SER A 139 -11.72 -3.43 -0.23
C SER A 139 -13.18 -3.02 0.00
N LYS A 140 -13.47 -2.54 1.21
CA LYS A 140 -14.79 -1.96 1.51
C LYS A 140 -15.09 -0.71 0.66
N TYR A 141 -14.09 0.10 0.35
CA TYR A 141 -14.24 1.26 -0.55
C TYR A 141 -14.73 0.82 -1.93
N CYS A 142 -14.10 -0.20 -2.53
CA CYS A 142 -14.51 -0.72 -3.84
C CYS A 142 -15.91 -1.34 -3.83
N ALA A 143 -16.28 -2.04 -2.75
CA ALA A 143 -17.64 -2.58 -2.60
C ALA A 143 -18.72 -1.48 -2.50
N GLU A 144 -18.39 -0.31 -1.93
CA GLU A 144 -19.29 0.84 -1.93
C GLU A 144 -19.31 1.58 -3.27
N LEU A 145 -18.14 1.74 -3.90
CA LEU A 145 -18.02 2.34 -5.23
C LEU A 145 -18.83 1.57 -6.27
N GLU A 146 -18.82 0.23 -6.23
CA GLU A 146 -19.65 -0.62 -7.10
C GLU A 146 -21.15 -0.35 -6.93
N LYS A 147 -21.63 -0.17 -5.69
CA LYS A 147 -23.04 0.19 -5.43
C LYS A 147 -23.38 1.57 -5.98
N ILE A 148 -22.44 2.51 -5.90
CA ILE A 148 -22.63 3.87 -6.42
C ILE A 148 -22.68 3.85 -7.95
N THR A 149 -21.80 3.10 -8.60
CA THR A 149 -21.75 3.01 -10.07
C THR A 149 -22.90 2.20 -10.67
N SER A 150 -23.44 1.24 -9.92
CA SER A 150 -24.64 0.46 -10.28
C SER A 150 -25.97 1.14 -9.90
N GLU A 151 -25.93 2.37 -9.39
CA GLU A 151 -27.11 3.15 -8.96
C GLU A 151 -27.90 2.52 -7.79
N GLU A 152 -27.27 1.61 -7.03
CA GLU A 152 -27.82 1.04 -5.79
C GLU A 152 -27.63 1.96 -4.57
N ALA A 153 -26.71 2.93 -4.66
CA ALA A 153 -26.47 3.96 -3.66
C ALA A 153 -26.10 5.30 -4.31
N GLU A 154 -26.46 6.42 -3.66
CA GLU A 154 -26.11 7.77 -4.14
C GLU A 154 -24.78 8.29 -3.57
N THR A 155 -24.39 7.81 -2.38
CA THR A 155 -23.18 8.28 -1.67
C THR A 155 -22.49 7.11 -0.95
N PHE A 156 -21.22 7.31 -0.57
CA PHE A 156 -20.53 6.43 0.36
C PHE A 156 -21.26 6.37 1.72
N SER A 157 -21.06 5.29 2.48
CA SER A 157 -21.77 5.05 3.74
C SER A 157 -21.28 5.92 4.90
N VAL A 158 -20.06 6.46 4.79
CA VAL A 158 -19.49 7.40 5.75
C VAL A 158 -20.19 8.75 5.62
N LEU A 159 -20.47 9.41 6.75
CA LEU A 159 -21.14 10.72 6.75
C LEU A 159 -20.31 11.74 5.94
N PRO A 160 -20.91 12.44 4.97
CA PRO A 160 -20.20 13.45 4.19
C PRO A 160 -19.54 14.49 5.10
N SER A 161 -18.25 14.75 4.86
CA SER A 161 -17.48 15.76 5.58
C SER A 161 -16.57 16.48 4.61
N SER A 162 -16.44 17.79 4.77
CA SER A 162 -15.43 18.59 4.04
C SER A 162 -13.99 18.25 4.45
N THR A 163 -13.83 17.35 5.42
CA THR A 163 -12.53 16.86 5.90
C THR A 163 -12.13 15.55 5.24
N TYR A 164 -12.84 15.08 4.21
CA TYR A 164 -12.47 13.89 3.44
C TYR A 164 -11.93 14.27 2.06
N SER A 165 -11.18 13.33 1.48
CA SER A 165 -10.64 13.41 0.12
C SER A 165 -11.73 13.64 -0.93
N THR A 166 -11.34 14.19 -2.07
CA THR A 166 -12.17 14.21 -3.28
C THR A 166 -12.60 12.81 -3.72
N LEU A 167 -11.89 11.75 -3.31
CA LEU A 167 -12.29 10.36 -3.53
C LEU A 167 -13.59 9.97 -2.79
N MET A 168 -14.07 10.81 -1.87
CA MET A 168 -15.35 10.61 -1.17
C MET A 168 -16.51 11.40 -1.78
N ASP A 169 -16.26 12.18 -2.84
CA ASP A 169 -17.31 12.91 -3.57
C ASP A 169 -17.91 12.04 -4.68
N ALA A 170 -19.06 11.43 -4.41
CA ALA A 170 -19.77 10.55 -5.35
C ALA A 170 -20.57 11.30 -6.43
N SER A 171 -20.45 12.63 -6.54
CA SER A 171 -21.17 13.42 -7.54
C SER A 171 -20.82 13.00 -8.98
N GLU A 172 -21.76 13.18 -9.91
CA GLU A 172 -21.55 12.85 -11.33
C GLU A 172 -20.31 13.51 -11.92
N GLY A 173 -20.01 14.75 -11.51
CA GLY A 173 -18.85 15.49 -12.00
C GLY A 173 -17.50 14.94 -11.53
N ASN A 174 -17.48 14.14 -10.47
CA ASN A 174 -16.26 13.56 -9.89
C ASN A 174 -16.11 12.05 -10.14
N ARG A 175 -17.17 11.38 -10.60
CA ARG A 175 -17.21 9.94 -10.83
C ARG A 175 -16.08 9.45 -11.76
N ASP A 176 -15.84 10.14 -12.87
CA ASP A 176 -14.76 9.77 -13.78
C ASP A 176 -13.39 9.89 -13.11
N HIS A 177 -13.16 10.91 -12.29
CA HIS A 177 -11.90 11.08 -11.55
C HIS A 177 -11.66 9.93 -10.56
N ILE A 178 -12.70 9.49 -9.84
CA ILE A 178 -12.61 8.33 -8.96
C ILE A 178 -12.25 7.07 -9.76
N LEU A 179 -12.95 6.81 -10.87
CA LEU A 179 -12.74 5.61 -11.68
C LEU A 179 -11.39 5.58 -12.42
N HIS A 180 -10.78 6.74 -12.69
CA HIS A 180 -9.40 6.81 -13.19
C HIS A 180 -8.37 6.62 -12.08
N THR A 181 -8.71 6.92 -10.83
CA THR A 181 -7.76 6.90 -9.71
C THR A 181 -7.75 5.57 -8.96
N VAL A 182 -8.89 4.90 -8.89
CA VAL A 182 -9.08 3.67 -8.13
C VAL A 182 -9.38 2.51 -9.08
N ASN A 183 -8.54 1.49 -9.03
CA ASN A 183 -8.79 0.19 -9.66
C ASN A 183 -9.32 -0.79 -8.60
N CYS A 184 -10.47 -1.38 -8.89
CA CYS A 184 -11.17 -2.32 -8.00
C CYS A 184 -11.07 -3.79 -8.44
N ASP A 185 -10.14 -4.11 -9.36
CA ASP A 185 -9.90 -5.46 -9.84
C ASP A 185 -9.13 -6.29 -8.80
N MET A 186 -9.56 -7.54 -8.61
CA MET A 186 -9.01 -8.50 -7.64
C MET A 186 -7.68 -9.13 -8.07
N GLU A 187 -7.23 -8.90 -9.31
CA GLU A 187 -6.03 -9.57 -9.88
C GLU A 187 -4.73 -9.26 -9.12
N ASN A 188 -4.77 -8.30 -8.20
CA ASN A 188 -3.63 -7.76 -7.47
C ASN A 188 -3.51 -8.28 -6.01
N ALA A 189 -4.33 -9.26 -5.62
CA ALA A 189 -4.40 -9.82 -4.27
C ALA A 189 -3.41 -10.99 -4.01
N VAL A 190 -2.17 -10.90 -4.51
CA VAL A 190 -1.16 -11.96 -4.40
C VAL A 190 0.15 -11.41 -3.82
N PRO A 191 1.04 -12.24 -3.23
CA PRO A 191 2.39 -11.79 -2.92
C PRO A 191 3.04 -11.18 -4.16
N VAL A 192 3.80 -10.10 -3.98
CA VAL A 192 4.55 -9.45 -5.06
C VAL A 192 5.64 -10.39 -5.56
N TYR A 193 6.26 -11.16 -4.65
CA TYR A 193 7.22 -12.19 -5.04
C TYR A 193 6.50 -13.36 -5.73
N PRO A 194 6.93 -13.77 -6.94
CA PRO A 194 6.21 -14.74 -7.76
C PRO A 194 6.48 -16.20 -7.31
N ILE A 195 5.99 -16.57 -6.12
CA ILE A 195 6.28 -17.87 -5.50
C ILE A 195 5.87 -19.05 -6.38
N ASP A 196 4.68 -19.03 -6.97
CA ASP A 196 4.22 -20.12 -7.84
C ASP A 196 5.17 -20.37 -9.02
N PHE A 197 5.77 -19.29 -9.55
CA PHE A 197 6.78 -19.39 -10.61
C PHE A 197 8.08 -20.01 -10.07
N GLU A 198 8.56 -19.55 -8.93
CA GLU A 198 9.80 -20.04 -8.31
C GLU A 198 9.69 -21.50 -7.83
N ASP A 199 8.55 -21.90 -7.26
CA ASP A 199 8.26 -23.27 -6.86
C ASP A 199 8.22 -24.21 -8.07
N ASN A 200 7.63 -23.76 -9.18
CA ASN A 200 7.63 -24.52 -10.42
C ASN A 200 9.05 -24.69 -10.99
N VAL A 201 9.86 -23.62 -11.01
CA VAL A 201 11.27 -23.68 -11.43
C VAL A 201 12.11 -24.58 -10.52
N SER A 202 11.81 -24.59 -9.22
CA SER A 202 12.52 -25.37 -8.19
C SER A 202 12.02 -26.81 -8.04
N GLY A 203 10.90 -27.17 -8.68
CA GLY A 203 10.31 -28.51 -8.61
C GLY A 203 9.66 -28.83 -7.26
N LEU A 204 9.07 -27.83 -6.60
CA LEU A 204 8.48 -27.92 -5.26
C LEU A 204 6.95 -28.16 -5.26
N GLN A 205 6.34 -28.51 -6.40
CA GLN A 205 4.89 -28.80 -6.51
C GLN A 205 4.45 -30.11 -5.85
#